data_AF-A0A820IH82-F1
#
_entry.id   AF-A0A820IH82-F1
#
_cell.length_a   1.000
_cell.length_b   1.000
_cell.length_c   1.000
_cell.angle_alpha   90.00
_cell.angle_beta   90.00
_cell.angle_gamma   90.00
#
_symmetry.space_group_name_H-M   'P 1'
#
loop_
_entity.id
_entity.type
_entity.pdbx_description
1 polymer ?
#
loop_
_entity_poly.entity_id
_entity_poly.type
_entity_poly.pdbx_seq_one_letter_code
_entity_poly.pdbx_strand_id
1 'polypeptide(L)' 'FGLKTLYDDNGDFAKQIRSLPALTLLPIPDVIPTFVEIKAQFQAESEHVLTYFEEYYIGGIQSHLLHPRKAAKFDILL' A
#
# COMPACT_ATOMS: atom_id res chain seq x y z
N PHE A 1 17.46 16.88 -8.03
CA PHE A 1 17.36 15.54 -8.62
C PHE A 1 16.02 14.95 -8.25
N GLY A 2 15.29 14.34 -9.19
CA GLY A 2 13.90 13.90 -8.98
C GLY A 2 13.76 12.44 -8.59
N LEU A 3 12.57 12.03 -8.12
CA LEU A 3 12.24 10.66 -7.71
C LEU A 3 12.56 9.61 -8.79
N LYS A 4 12.38 9.96 -10.07
CA LYS A 4 12.72 9.08 -11.20
C LYS A 4 14.22 8.74 -11.22
N THR A 5 15.08 9.75 -11.13
CA THR A 5 16.53 9.55 -11.15
C THR A 5 16.97 8.75 -9.93
N LEU A 6 16.39 9.03 -8.75
CA LEU A 6 16.67 8.25 -7.55
C LEU A 6 16.24 6.79 -7.71
N TYR A 7 15.09 6.54 -8.34
CA TYR A 7 14.62 5.19 -8.64
C TYR A 7 15.51 4.44 -9.64
N ASP A 8 16.04 5.13 -10.64
CA ASP A 8 16.89 4.50 -11.66
C ASP A 8 18.32 4.24 -11.14
N ASP A 9 18.87 5.16 -10.34
CA ASP A 9 20.28 5.17 -9.95
C ASP A 9 20.54 4.55 -8.56
N ASN A 10 19.54 4.51 -7.67
CA ASN A 10 19.66 3.91 -6.34
C ASN A 10 18.86 2.59 -6.27
N GLY A 11 19.57 1.48 -6.44
CA GLY A 11 18.98 0.14 -6.45
C GLY A 11 18.28 -0.26 -5.15
N ASP A 12 18.71 0.26 -4.00
CA ASP A 12 18.07 -0.06 -2.72
C ASP A 12 16.78 0.73 -2.53
N PHE A 13 16.77 2.00 -2.92
CA PHE A 13 15.54 2.78 -3.03
C PHE A 13 14.54 2.10 -3.97
N ALA A 14 14.98 1.65 -5.15
CA ALA A 14 14.12 0.96 -6.11
C ALA A 14 13.50 -0.32 -5.55
N LYS A 15 14.28 -1.13 -4.81
CA LYS A 15 13.77 -2.35 -4.15
C LYS A 15 12.69 -2.02 -3.12
N GLN A 16 12.91 -0.99 -2.30
CA GLN A 16 11.93 -0.53 -1.31
C GLN A 16 10.63 -0.08 -1.99
N ILE A 17 10.70 0.79 -3.01
CA ILE A 17 9.50 1.22 -3.72
C ILE A 17 8.76 0.04 -4.37
N ARG A 18 9.50 -0.94 -4.91
CA ARG A 18 8.91 -2.16 -5.53
C ARG A 18 8.27 -3.11 -4.53
N SER A 19 8.56 -3.02 -3.24
CA SER A 19 7.92 -3.88 -2.23
C SER A 19 6.52 -3.38 -1.86
N LEU A 20 6.20 -2.10 -2.05
CA LEU A 20 4.89 -1.53 -1.70
C LEU A 20 3.73 -2.24 -2.42
N PRO A 21 3.77 -2.50 -3.75
CA PRO A 21 2.72 -3.26 -4.43
C PRO A 21 2.53 -4.68 -3.90
N ALA A 22 3.54 -5.30 -3.29
CA ALA A 22 3.40 -6.67 -2.77
C ALA A 22 2.39 -6.75 -1.61
N LEU A 23 2.15 -5.63 -0.90
CA LEU A 23 1.10 -5.54 0.12
C LEU A 23 -0.30 -5.82 -0.44
N THR A 24 -0.51 -5.58 -1.74
CA THR A 24 -1.81 -5.83 -2.39
C THR A 24 -2.21 -7.30 -2.48
N LEU A 25 -1.24 -8.19 -2.26
CA LEU A 25 -1.43 -9.64 -2.29
C LEU A 25 -1.68 -10.23 -0.90
N LEU A 26 -1.57 -9.42 0.15
CA LEU A 26 -1.80 -9.87 1.52
C LEU A 26 -3.30 -9.92 1.84
N PRO A 27 -3.73 -10.83 2.72
CA PRO A 27 -5.05 -10.74 3.31
C PRO A 27 -5.26 -9.38 3.96
N ILE A 28 -6.46 -8.80 3.82
CA ILE A 28 -6.79 -7.46 4.35
C ILE A 28 -6.35 -7.24 5.82
N PRO A 29 -6.55 -8.20 6.76
CA PRO A 29 -6.11 -8.04 8.14
C PRO A 29 -4.60 -7.81 8.30
N ASP A 30 -3.79 -8.30 7.36
CA ASP A 30 -2.33 -8.28 7.44
C ASP A 30 -1.74 -7.05 6.73
N VAL A 31 -2.49 -6.38 5.85
CA VAL A 31 -1.99 -5.26 5.04
C VAL A 31 -1.49 -4.08 5.91
N ILE A 32 -2.28 -3.63 6.88
CA ILE A 32 -1.94 -2.46 7.71
C ILE A 32 -0.76 -2.78 8.64
N PRO A 33 -0.76 -3.88 9.40
CA PRO A 33 0.39 -4.27 10.23
C PRO A 33 1.68 -4.37 9.41
N THR A 34 1.66 -5.05 8.27
CA THR A 34 2.85 -5.19 7.43
C THR A 34 3.29 -3.85 6.84
N PHE A 35 2.36 -2.96 6.45
CA PHE A 35 2.73 -1.62 6.01
C PHE A 35 3.48 -0.84 7.09
N VAL A 36 3.01 -0.87 8.34
CA VAL A 36 3.66 -0.21 9.47
C VAL A 36 5.07 -0.77 9.71
N GLU A 37 5.23 -2.09 9.64
CA GLU A 37 6.53 -2.76 9.81
C GLU A 37 7.53 -2.36 8.73
N ILE A 38 7.13 -2.38 7.46
CA ILE A 38 8.05 -2.08 6.36
C ILE A 38 8.33 -0.58 6.26
N LYS A 39 7.36 0.29 6.58
CA LYS A 39 7.52 1.76 6.50
C LYS A 39 8.69 2.25 7.34
N ALA A 40 8.95 1.62 8.49
CA ALA A 40 10.08 1.96 9.37
C ALA A 40 11.46 1.71 8.73
N GLN A 41 11.53 0.94 7.64
CA GLN A 41 12.78 0.57 6.96
C GLN A 41 13.08 1.46 5.75
N PHE A 42 12.13 2.31 5.33
CA PHE A 42 12.28 3.14 4.14
C PHE A 42 13.15 4.36 4.43
N GLN A 43 13.92 4.76 3.41
CA GLN A 43 14.76 5.96 3.47
C GLN A 43 13.88 7.23 3.43
N ALA A 44 14.37 8.34 4.00
CA ALA A 44 13.64 9.61 4.08
C ALA A 44 13.17 10.12 2.70
N GLU A 45 13.97 9.87 1.67
CA GLU A 45 13.69 10.22 0.27
C GLU A 45 12.43 9.53 -0.29
N SER A 46 11.94 8.48 0.38
CA SER A 46 10.71 7.76 0.00
C SER A 46 9.44 8.36 0.62
N GLU A 47 9.55 9.37 1.47
CA GLU A 47 8.44 9.89 2.27
C GLU A 47 7.22 10.28 1.43
N HIS A 48 7.42 10.93 0.29
CA HIS A 48 6.33 11.31 -0.61
C HIS A 48 5.60 10.10 -1.20
N VAL A 49 6.34 9.03 -1.54
CA VAL A 49 5.75 7.79 -2.07
C VAL A 49 4.98 7.06 -0.97
N LEU A 50 5.53 7.01 0.23
CA LEU A 50 4.88 6.41 1.39
C LEU A 50 3.60 7.15 1.78
N THR A 51 3.65 8.48 1.79
CA THR A 51 2.49 9.32 2.11
C THR A 51 1.36 9.07 1.12
N TYR A 52 1.68 9.06 -0.18
CA TYR A 52 0.69 8.74 -1.21
C TYR A 52 0.12 7.32 -1.02
N PHE A 53 0.98 6.32 -0.80
CA PHE A 53 0.51 4.95 -0.61
C PHE A 53 -0.36 4.80 0.64
N GLU A 54 0.01 5.45 1.74
CA GLU A 54 -0.74 5.46 2.99
C GLU A 54 -2.11 6.14 2.82
N GLU A 55 -2.16 7.30 2.18
CA GLU A 55 -3.40 8.05 1.98
C GLU A 55 -4.39 7.29 1.08
N TYR A 56 -3.93 6.80 -0.06
CA TYR A 56 -4.82 6.26 -1.08
C TYR A 56 -5.08 4.76 -0.93
N TYR A 57 -4.05 3.96 -0.64
CA TYR A 57 -4.21 2.51 -0.54
C TYR A 57 -4.61 2.09 0.87
N ILE A 58 -3.81 2.46 1.88
CA ILE A 58 -4.10 2.08 3.28
C ILE A 58 -5.38 2.77 3.78
N GLY A 59 -5.53 4.07 3.51
CA GLY A 59 -6.76 4.81 3.83
C GLY A 59 -8.00 4.23 3.14
N GLY A 60 -7.87 3.77 1.89
CA GLY A 60 -8.94 3.06 1.19
C GLY A 60 -9.37 1.77 1.89
N ILE A 61 -8.40 0.95 2.32
CA ILE A 61 -8.68 -0.28 3.09
C ILE A 61 -9.37 0.04 4.42
N GLN A 62 -8.86 1.02 5.17
CA GLN A 62 -9.46 1.43 6.45
C GLN A 62 -10.90 1.89 6.28
N SER A 63 -11.17 2.71 5.26
CA SER A 63 -12.53 3.15 4.92
C SER A 63 -13.46 1.96 4.63
N HIS A 64 -12.99 0.95 3.87
CA HIS A 64 -13.76 -0.26 3.59
C HIS A 64 -14.02 -1.13 4.83
N LEU A 65 -13.07 -1.20 5.76
CA LEU A 65 -13.24 -1.94 7.02
C LEU A 65 -14.22 -1.24 7.97
N LEU A 66 -14.21 0.09 8.02
CA LEU A 66 -15.13 0.90 8.83
C LEU A 66 -16.54 0.95 8.23
N HIS A 67 -16.64 0.90 6.90
CA HIS A 67 -17.90 0.92 6.16
C HIS A 67 -17.99 -0.29 5.23
N PRO A 68 -18.17 -1.51 5.79
CA PRO A 68 -18.32 -2.69 4.97
C PRO A 68 -19.55 -2.51 4.09
N ARG A 69 -19.31 -2.38 2.78
CA ARG A 69 -20.37 -2.29 1.79
C ARG A 69 -21.20 -3.57 1.94
N LYS A 70 -22.48 -3.45 2.29
CA LYS A 70 -23.38 -4.61 2.37
C LYS A 70 -23.22 -5.42 1.09
N ALA A 71 -22.78 -6.66 1.20
CA ALA A 71 -22.69 -7.55 0.05
C ALA A 71 -24.07 -7.55 -0.62
N ALA A 72 -24.12 -7.13 -1.88
CA ALA A 72 -25.33 -7.30 -2.68
C ALA A 72 -25.57 -8.82 -2.70
N LYS A 73 -26.66 -9.26 -2.06
CA LYS A 73 -27.16 -10.62 -2.27
C LYS A 73 -27.53 -10.70 -3.74
N PHE A 74 -26.65 -11.27 -4.55
CA PHE A 74 -27.08 -11.78 -5.84
C PHE A 74 -27.88 -13.04 -5.52
N ASP A 75 -29.20 -12.89 -5.46
CA ASP A 75 -30.10 -14.03 -5.48
C ASP A 75 -29.88 -14.72 -6.83
N ILE A 76 -29.05 -15.76 -6.83
CA ILE A 76 -28.94 -16.67 -7.96
C ILE A 76 -30.27 -17.45 -7.95
N LEU A 77 -31.22 -16.97 -8.75
CA LEU A 77 -32.41 -17.73 -9.13
C LEU A 77 -31.92 -18.93 -9.95
N LEU A 78 -31.79 -20.08 -9.28
CA LEU A 78 -31.73 -21.40 -9.90
C LEU A 78 -33.14 -21.88 -10.24
#